data_AF-A0A380TPB1-F1
#
_entry.id   AF-A0A380TPB1-F1
#
_cell.length_a   1.000
_cell.length_b   1.000
_cell.length_c   1.000
_cell.angle_alpha   90.00
_cell.angle_beta   90.00
_cell.angle_gamma   90.00
#
_symmetry.space_group_name_H-M   'P 1'
#
loop_
_entity.id
_entity.type
_entity.pdbx_description
1 polymer ?
#
loop_
_entity_poly.entity_id
_entity_poly.type
_entity_poly.pdbx_seq_one_letter_code
_entity_poly.pdbx_strand_id
1 'polypeptide(L)'
;MDLLNEVSTTKVTGEEEIFSKTDLYDFKANIEGAEKIYEIFKAKLEQKDAKLAKEIADRFQDVNVLLAKHNKSKDGYDYVPYTDLTDKDIKALAEAVNKLGEPLAQMGILLGK
;
A
#
# COMPACT_ATOMS: atom_id res chain seq x y z
N MET A 1 -3.21 -26.52 0.62
CA MET A 1 -2.89 -25.63 -0.51
C MET A 1 -3.37 -24.25 -0.11
N ASP A 2 -2.41 -23.34 -0.07
CA ASP A 2 -2.35 -22.20 0.84
C ASP A 2 -3.37 -21.10 0.48
N LEU A 3 -4.19 -20.70 1.44
CA LEU A 3 -5.01 -19.48 1.35
C LEU A 3 -4.15 -18.24 1.01
N LEU A 4 -2.85 -18.29 1.36
CA LEU A 4 -1.86 -17.26 1.03
C LEU A 4 -1.47 -17.23 -0.46
N ASN A 5 -1.54 -18.36 -1.17
CA ASN A 5 -1.20 -18.43 -2.60
C ASN A 5 -2.35 -17.96 -3.50
N GLU A 6 -3.60 -18.15 -3.09
CA GLU A 6 -4.77 -17.68 -3.85
C GLU A 6 -4.95 -16.16 -3.71
N VAL A 7 -4.49 -15.60 -2.59
CA VAL A 7 -4.38 -14.16 -2.36
C VAL A 7 -3.27 -13.52 -3.23
N SER A 8 -2.20 -14.25 -3.58
CA SER A 8 -1.08 -13.65 -4.32
C SER A 8 -1.22 -13.70 -5.83
N THR A 9 -2.08 -14.53 -6.43
CA THR A 9 -2.23 -14.54 -7.90
C THR A 9 -3.45 -13.75 -8.36
N THR A 10 -4.53 -13.77 -7.60
CA THR A 10 -5.77 -13.06 -7.97
C THR A 10 -5.79 -11.59 -7.50
N LYS A 11 -4.97 -11.21 -6.50
CA LYS A 11 -4.89 -9.81 -6.03
C LYS A 11 -3.67 -9.02 -6.54
N VAL A 12 -2.69 -9.66 -7.19
CA VAL A 12 -1.40 -9.01 -7.53
C VAL A 12 -1.44 -8.16 -8.79
N THR A 13 -2.42 -8.29 -9.68
CA THR A 13 -2.56 -7.30 -10.76
C THR A 13 -3.31 -6.06 -10.29
N GLY A 14 -4.14 -6.17 -9.24
CA GLY A 14 -4.96 -5.07 -8.71
C GLY A 14 -5.91 -4.42 -9.74
N GLU A 15 -5.97 -4.91 -10.98
CA GLU A 15 -6.71 -4.24 -12.06
C GLU A 15 -8.23 -4.23 -11.81
N GLU A 16 -8.78 -5.19 -11.04
CA GLU A 16 -10.22 -5.23 -10.75
C GLU A 16 -10.64 -4.58 -9.42
N GLU A 17 -9.78 -4.51 -8.39
CA GLU A 17 -10.13 -3.94 -7.07
C GLU A 17 -9.49 -2.59 -6.73
N ILE A 18 -8.42 -2.15 -7.42
CA ILE A 18 -7.86 -0.80 -7.20
C ILE A 18 -8.88 0.29 -7.61
N PHE A 19 -9.89 -0.07 -8.43
CA PHE A 19 -10.88 0.85 -8.97
C PHE A 19 -12.33 0.36 -8.85
N SER A 20 -12.73 -0.20 -7.70
CA SER A 20 -14.11 0.11 -7.30
C SER A 20 -14.13 1.64 -7.25
N LYS A 21 -14.84 2.29 -8.18
CA LYS A 21 -14.76 3.74 -8.48
C LYS A 21 -15.28 4.62 -7.32
N THR A 22 -15.10 4.18 -6.08
CA THR A 22 -16.00 4.51 -4.98
C THR A 22 -15.32 5.40 -3.97
N ASP A 23 -14.06 5.17 -3.56
CA ASP A 23 -13.45 6.12 -2.62
C ASP A 23 -11.91 6.07 -2.44
N LEU A 24 -11.25 7.25 -2.52
CA LEU A 24 -9.85 7.41 -2.09
C LEU A 24 -9.69 7.29 -0.56
N TYR A 25 -10.77 7.49 0.20
CA TYR A 25 -10.77 7.31 1.65
C TYR A 25 -10.54 5.84 2.02
N ASP A 26 -11.24 4.90 1.36
CA ASP A 26 -11.04 3.46 1.58
C ASP A 26 -9.62 3.03 1.20
N PHE A 27 -9.11 3.57 0.10
CA PHE A 27 -7.75 3.29 -0.32
C PHE A 27 -6.73 3.77 0.73
N LYS A 28 -6.87 5.00 1.24
CA LYS A 28 -6.03 5.50 2.33
C LYS A 28 -6.13 4.64 3.59
N ALA A 29 -7.34 4.24 3.98
CA ALA A 29 -7.55 3.39 5.15
C ALA A 29 -6.84 2.03 5.02
N ASN A 30 -6.89 1.40 3.84
CA ASN A 30 -6.17 0.15 3.57
C ASN A 30 -4.65 0.31 3.68
N ILE A 31 -4.10 1.41 3.15
CA ILE A 31 -2.67 1.73 3.26
C ILE A 31 -2.27 1.93 4.73
N GLU A 32 -3.05 2.67 5.51
CA GLU A 32 -2.79 2.88 6.93
C GLU A 32 -2.88 1.60 7.76
N GLY A 33 -3.84 0.71 7.45
CA GLY A 33 -3.93 -0.60 8.08
C GLY A 33 -2.68 -1.44 7.83
N ALA A 34 -2.20 -1.49 6.59
CA ALA A 34 -0.98 -2.20 6.24
C ALA A 34 0.27 -1.57 6.89
N GLU A 35 0.37 -0.24 6.87
CA GLU A 35 1.46 0.51 7.49
C GLU A 35 1.49 0.26 9.01
N LYS A 36 0.32 0.17 9.65
CA LYS A 36 0.24 -0.13 11.07
C LYS A 36 0.76 -1.52 11.42
N ILE A 37 0.47 -2.52 10.59
CA ILE A 37 1.02 -3.87 10.75
C ILE A 37 2.55 -3.83 10.59
N TYR A 38 3.06 -3.12 9.58
CA TYR A 38 4.50 -2.94 9.40
C TYR A 38 5.14 -2.28 10.62
N GLU A 39 4.57 -1.21 11.18
CA GLU A 39 5.07 -0.54 12.38
C GLU A 39 5.19 -1.50 13.58
N ILE A 40 4.18 -2.33 13.81
CA ILE A 40 4.17 -3.32 14.89
C ILE A 40 5.35 -4.29 14.78
N PHE A 41 5.69 -4.70 13.55
CA PHE A 41 6.77 -5.65 13.29
C PHE A 41 8.12 -5.02 12.95
N LYS A 42 8.19 -3.71 12.76
CA LYS A 42 9.36 -3.00 12.23
C LYS A 42 10.63 -3.33 12.99
N ALA A 43 10.62 -3.25 14.31
CA ALA A 43 11.81 -3.54 15.13
C ALA A 43 12.33 -4.98 14.95
N LYS A 44 11.42 -5.96 14.85
CA LYS A 44 11.77 -7.37 14.59
C LYS A 44 12.27 -7.55 13.17
N LEU A 45 11.66 -6.86 12.21
CA LEU A 45 12.09 -6.89 10.82
C LEU A 45 13.48 -6.27 10.66
N GLU A 46 13.77 -5.13 11.28
CA GLU A 46 15.09 -4.47 11.22
C GLU A 46 16.22 -5.34 11.74
N GLN A 47 15.96 -6.16 12.78
CA GLN A 47 16.94 -7.11 13.29
C GLN A 47 17.25 -8.25 12.31
N LYS A 48 16.27 -8.64 11.47
CA LYS A 48 16.41 -9.72 10.50
C LYS A 48 16.91 -9.22 9.14
N ASP A 49 16.37 -8.09 8.68
CA ASP A 49 16.66 -7.45 7.40
C ASP A 49 16.32 -5.94 7.46
N ALA A 50 17.30 -5.14 7.86
CA ALA A 50 17.18 -3.68 7.90
C ALA A 50 16.97 -3.04 6.52
N LYS A 51 17.45 -3.70 5.44
CA LYS A 51 17.29 -3.18 4.09
C LYS A 51 15.83 -3.31 3.65
N LEU A 52 15.24 -4.48 3.87
CA LEU A 52 13.82 -4.70 3.61
C LEU A 52 12.94 -3.79 4.46
N ALA A 53 13.26 -3.63 5.75
CA ALA A 53 12.54 -2.69 6.61
C ALA A 53 12.56 -1.25 6.05
N LYS A 54 13.72 -0.79 5.59
CA LYS A 54 13.84 0.54 4.97
C LYS A 54 13.07 0.61 3.65
N GLU A 55 13.15 -0.41 2.80
CA GLU A 55 12.43 -0.43 1.53
C GLU A 55 10.92 -0.34 1.73
N ILE A 56 10.34 -1.08 2.68
CA ILE A 56 8.91 -0.99 2.99
C ILE A 56 8.51 0.41 3.46
N ALA A 57 9.31 1.03 4.35
CA ALA A 57 9.05 2.40 4.81
C ALA A 57 9.07 3.41 3.65
N ASP A 58 10.08 3.32 2.78
CA ASP A 58 10.20 4.20 1.62
C ASP A 58 8.99 4.01 0.66
N ARG A 59 8.50 2.77 0.48
CA ARG A 59 7.33 2.48 -0.36
C ARG A 59 6.01 2.97 0.23
N PHE A 60 5.82 2.87 1.55
CA PHE A 60 4.67 3.50 2.20
C PHE A 60 4.70 5.02 2.03
N GLN A 61 5.88 5.63 2.19
CA GLN A 61 6.05 7.06 1.96
C GLN A 61 5.70 7.44 0.52
N ASP A 62 6.16 6.68 -0.49
CA ASP A 62 5.85 6.91 -1.90
C ASP A 62 4.33 6.94 -2.15
N VAL A 63 3.59 5.95 -1.63
CA VAL A 63 2.13 5.87 -1.78
C VAL A 63 1.44 7.03 -1.05
N ASN A 64 1.83 7.30 0.20
CA ASN A 64 1.24 8.37 1.01
C ASN A 64 1.46 9.75 0.39
N VAL A 65 2.63 10.02 -0.20
CA VAL A 65 2.92 11.27 -0.91
C VAL A 65 2.03 11.44 -2.14
N LEU A 66 1.75 10.36 -2.88
CA LEU A 66 0.83 10.41 -4.01
C LEU A 66 -0.60 10.68 -3.56
N LEU A 67 -1.09 9.97 -2.54
CA LEU A 67 -2.42 10.20 -1.98
C LEU A 67 -2.57 11.63 -1.46
N ALA A 68 -1.57 12.19 -0.78
CA ALA A 68 -1.63 13.55 -0.24
C ALA A 68 -1.91 14.63 -1.30
N LYS A 69 -1.52 14.41 -2.57
CA LYS A 69 -1.83 15.36 -3.67
C LYS A 69 -3.33 15.48 -3.95
N HIS A 70 -4.09 14.49 -3.54
CA HIS A 70 -5.53 14.37 -3.78
C HIS A 70 -6.35 14.65 -2.52
N ASN A 71 -5.69 14.98 -1.40
CA ASN A 71 -6.33 15.39 -0.15
C ASN A 71 -6.35 16.92 -0.06
N LYS A 72 -7.54 17.52 0.12
CA LYS A 72 -7.72 18.96 0.30
C LYS A 72 -7.49 19.41 1.74
N SER A 73 -7.56 18.48 2.69
CA SER A 73 -7.30 18.76 4.10
C SER A 73 -5.80 18.77 4.39
N LYS A 74 -5.38 19.63 5.32
CA LYS A 74 -4.01 19.65 5.84
C LYS A 74 -3.82 18.69 7.01
N ASP A 75 -4.86 18.49 7.82
CA ASP A 75 -4.80 17.76 9.10
C ASP A 75 -5.96 16.77 9.25
N GLY A 76 -6.38 16.13 8.14
CA GLY A 76 -7.46 15.14 8.15
C GLY A 76 -7.68 14.53 6.76
N TYR A 77 -8.86 13.94 6.55
CA TYR A 77 -9.22 13.31 5.27
C TYR A 77 -10.30 14.14 4.58
N ASP A 78 -9.95 14.78 3.46
CA ASP A 78 -10.86 15.44 2.53
C ASP A 78 -10.41 15.15 1.09
N TYR A 79 -10.49 13.88 0.68
CA TYR A 79 -10.06 13.47 -0.65
C TYR A 79 -11.01 13.93 -1.76
N VAL A 80 -10.45 14.29 -2.91
CA VAL A 80 -11.23 14.46 -4.14
C VAL A 80 -11.94 13.15 -4.52
N PRO A 81 -13.10 13.22 -5.18
CA PRO A 81 -13.70 12.04 -5.79
C PRO A 81 -12.75 11.35 -6.76
N TYR A 82 -12.85 10.03 -6.88
CA TYR A 82 -12.07 9.25 -7.83
C TYR A 82 -12.22 9.76 -9.28
N THR A 83 -13.40 10.26 -9.65
CA THR A 83 -13.69 10.83 -10.98
C THR A 83 -12.89 12.08 -11.32
N ASP A 84 -12.28 12.72 -10.33
CA ASP A 84 -11.46 13.92 -10.50
C ASP A 84 -9.98 13.55 -10.75
N LEU A 85 -9.60 12.27 -10.63
CA LEU A 85 -8.25 11.80 -10.92
C LEU A 85 -8.00 11.71 -12.42
N THR A 86 -6.79 12.09 -12.83
CA THR A 86 -6.35 11.84 -14.21
C THR A 86 -5.88 10.40 -14.37
N ASP A 87 -5.88 9.87 -15.61
CA ASP A 87 -5.31 8.56 -15.92
C ASP A 87 -3.85 8.42 -15.44
N LYS A 88 -3.11 9.53 -15.43
CA LYS A 88 -1.75 9.57 -14.93
C LYS A 88 -1.68 9.38 -13.42
N ASP A 89 -2.59 9.99 -12.66
CA ASP A 89 -2.65 9.86 -11.21
C ASP A 89 -3.03 8.44 -10.81
N ILE A 90 -4.08 7.91 -11.46
CA ILE A 90 -4.56 6.54 -11.38
C ILE A 90 -3.40 5.55 -11.59
N LYS A 91 -2.65 5.71 -12.70
CA LYS A 91 -1.50 4.86 -13.00
C LYS A 91 -0.38 5.00 -11.96
N ALA A 92 -0.08 6.22 -11.52
CA ALA A 92 0.98 6.45 -10.54
C ALA A 92 0.66 5.79 -9.19
N LEU A 93 -0.59 5.89 -8.73
CA LEU A 93 -1.06 5.23 -7.50
C LEU A 93 -0.98 3.70 -7.63
N ALA A 94 -1.46 3.14 -8.74
CA ALA A 94 -1.42 1.70 -8.99
C ALA A 94 0.04 1.17 -9.02
N GLU A 95 0.94 1.86 -9.72
CA GLU A 95 2.35 1.48 -9.75
C GLU A 95 3.02 1.53 -8.38
N ALA A 96 2.67 2.52 -7.54
CA ALA A 96 3.21 2.64 -6.19
C ALA A 96 2.72 1.51 -5.28
N VAL A 97 1.43 1.14 -5.35
CA VAL A 97 0.88 0.00 -4.60
C VAL A 97 1.50 -1.32 -5.03
N ASN A 98 1.65 -1.54 -6.34
CA ASN A 98 2.28 -2.75 -6.87
C ASN A 98 3.73 -2.89 -6.37
N LYS A 99 4.48 -1.78 -6.32
CA LYS A 99 5.85 -1.75 -5.77
C LYS A 99 5.91 -1.96 -4.25
N LEU A 100 4.83 -1.64 -3.52
CA LEU A 100 4.71 -1.88 -2.08
C LEU A 100 4.36 -3.35 -1.78
N GLY A 101 3.59 -4.01 -2.65
CA GLY A 101 3.09 -5.37 -2.43
C GLY A 101 4.20 -6.42 -2.25
N GLU A 102 5.19 -6.43 -3.14
CA GLU A 102 6.31 -7.41 -3.10
C GLU A 102 7.11 -7.36 -1.78
N PRO A 103 7.63 -6.20 -1.31
CA PRO A 103 8.39 -6.18 -0.06
C PRO A 103 7.51 -6.50 1.18
N LEU A 104 6.20 -6.21 1.15
CA LEU A 104 5.28 -6.67 2.21
C LEU A 104 5.10 -8.19 2.22
N ALA A 105 5.03 -8.84 1.06
CA ALA A 105 4.99 -10.29 0.96
C ALA A 105 6.27 -10.92 1.52
N GLN A 106 7.44 -10.34 1.20
CA GLN A 106 8.73 -10.77 1.75
C GLN A 106 8.79 -10.62 3.28
N MET A 107 8.26 -9.53 3.83
CA MET A 107 8.13 -9.36 5.29
C MET A 107 7.32 -10.51 5.91
N GLY A 108 6.18 -10.88 5.32
CA GLY A 108 5.35 -11.99 5.79
C GLY A 108 6.11 -13.32 5.84
N ILE A 109 6.85 -13.65 4.78
CA ILE A 109 7.67 -14.86 4.70
C ILE A 109 8.79 -14.86 5.75
N LEU A 110 9.45 -13.72 5.95
CA LEU A 110 10.61 -13.60 6.85
C LEU A 110 10.21 -13.64 8.34
N LEU A 111 9.02 -13.12 8.68
CA LEU A 111 8.51 -13.06 10.05
C LEU A 111 7.68 -14.29 10.45
N GLY A 112 7.11 -15.00 9.49
CA GLY A 112 6.43 -16.29 9.69
C GLY A 112 7.37 -17.47 9.92
N LYS A 113 8.69 -17.27 9.78
CA LYS A 113 9.76 -18.20 10.16
C LYS A 113 10.44 -17.76 11.45
#